data_AF-A0A842SHE1-F1
#
_entry.id   AF-A0A842SHE1-F1
#
_cell.length_a   1.000
_cell.length_b   1.000
_cell.length_c   1.000
_cell.angle_alpha   90.00
_cell.angle_beta   90.00
_cell.angle_gamma   90.00
#
_symmetry.space_group_name_H-M   'P 1'
#
loop_
_entity.id
_entity.type
_entity.pdbx_description
1 polymer ?
#
loop_
_entity_poly.entity_id
_entity_poly.type
_entity_poly.pdbx_seq_one_letter_code
_entity_poly.pdbx_strand_id
1 'polypeptide(L)'
;MIKNSFIFLEKIGNKKEENIIKQGICDWNDFLKKEKIRGISKKSKSFYNRKIIEAGRVLFNNDSSYFLGKLPNKEMYRLYPFFREEAAFIKKRYPYLLP
;
A
#
# COMPACT_ATOMS: atom_id res chain seq x y z
N MET A 1 6.45 -2.58 -0.78
CA MET A 1 5.65 -2.09 0.37
C MET A 1 4.32 -1.54 -0.14
N ILE A 2 3.22 -1.68 0.60
CA ILE A 2 1.89 -1.21 0.16
C ILE A 2 1.84 0.28 -0.19
N LYS A 3 2.67 1.11 0.47
CA LYS A 3 2.84 2.56 0.20
C LYS A 3 3.42 2.87 -1.19
N ASN A 4 4.01 1.88 -1.85
CA ASN A 4 4.59 1.98 -3.19
C ASN A 4 3.74 1.27 -4.24
N SER A 5 2.50 0.93 -3.88
CA SER A 5 1.57 0.24 -4.75
C SER A 5 0.25 1.00 -4.82
N PHE A 6 -0.36 0.94 -5.99
CA PHE A 6 -1.62 1.58 -6.32
C PHE A 6 -2.69 0.56 -6.71
N ILE A 7 -2.36 -0.73 -6.67
CA ILE A 7 -3.22 -1.82 -7.13
C ILE A 7 -4.49 -2.01 -6.29
N PHE A 8 -4.51 -1.48 -5.06
CA PHE A 8 -5.69 -1.45 -4.21
C PHE A 8 -6.72 -0.38 -4.64
N LEU A 9 -6.35 0.52 -5.55
CA LEU A 9 -7.24 1.55 -6.06
C LEU A 9 -8.13 0.98 -7.17
N GLU A 10 -9.41 1.33 -7.13
CA GLU A 10 -10.38 0.84 -8.09
C GLU A 10 -9.96 1.21 -9.53
N LYS A 11 -10.05 0.24 -10.45
CA LYS A 11 -9.68 0.40 -11.86
C LYS A 11 -8.19 0.65 -12.11
N ILE A 12 -7.32 0.45 -11.12
CA ILE A 12 -5.86 0.41 -11.28
C ILE A 12 -5.40 -1.04 -11.17
N GLY A 13 -5.09 -1.65 -12.31
CA GLY A 13 -4.40 -2.94 -12.37
C GLY A 13 -2.91 -2.76 -12.67
N ASN A 14 -2.19 -3.88 -12.73
CA ASN A 14 -0.73 -3.95 -12.97
C ASN A 14 -0.23 -3.01 -14.08
N LYS A 15 -0.88 -3.01 -15.25
CA LYS A 15 -0.48 -2.15 -16.40
C LYS A 15 -0.58 -0.64 -16.09
N LYS A 16 -1.59 -0.22 -15.33
CA LYS A 16 -1.75 1.19 -14.95
C LYS A 16 -0.79 1.57 -13.84
N GLU A 17 -0.56 0.69 -12.88
CA GLU A 17 0.44 0.87 -11.85
C GLU A 17 1.83 1.06 -12.47
N GLU A 18 2.23 0.19 -13.40
CA GLU A 18 3.50 0.29 -14.11
C GLU A 18 3.63 1.64 -14.86
N ASN A 19 2.55 2.09 -15.51
CA ASN A 19 2.52 3.40 -16.18
C ASN A 19 2.65 4.58 -15.20
N ILE A 20 2.15 4.46 -13.97
CA ILE A 20 2.30 5.47 -12.92
C ILE A 20 3.75 5.50 -12.45
N ILE A 21 4.34 4.34 -12.19
CA ILE A 21 5.73 4.19 -11.75
C ILE A 21 6.69 4.73 -12.82
N LYS A 22 6.46 4.42 -14.11
CA LYS A 22 7.25 4.95 -15.24
C LYS A 22 7.20 6.48 -15.35
N GLN A 23 6.20 7.14 -14.76
CA GLN A 23 6.12 8.60 -14.68
C GLN A 23 6.89 9.18 -13.48
N GLY A 24 7.68 8.37 -12.77
CA GLY A 24 8.44 8.77 -11.58
C GLY A 24 7.55 8.96 -10.35
N ILE A 25 6.47 8.18 -10.24
CA ILE A 25 5.55 8.21 -9.09
C ILE A 25 5.70 6.86 -8.39
N CYS A 26 6.59 6.81 -7.40
CA CYS A 26 7.01 5.56 -6.77
C CYS A 26 6.25 5.28 -5.47
N ASP A 27 5.66 6.30 -4.86
CA ASP A 27 4.93 6.16 -3.61
C ASP A 27 3.65 7.03 -3.55
N TRP A 28 2.89 6.84 -2.48
CA TRP A 28 1.67 7.60 -2.21
C TRP A 28 1.89 9.11 -2.09
N ASN A 29 3.04 9.56 -1.56
CA ASN A 29 3.33 10.99 -1.40
C ASN A 29 3.61 11.65 -2.75
N ASP A 30 4.39 11.01 -3.62
CA ASP A 30 4.64 11.44 -4.99
C ASP A 30 3.32 11.53 -5.76
N PHE A 31 2.45 10.53 -5.56
CA PHE A 31 1.13 10.54 -6.17
C PHE A 31 0.33 11.75 -5.69
N LEU A 32 0.27 12.01 -4.38
CA LEU A 32 -0.48 13.13 -3.81
C LEU A 32 0.07 14.50 -4.22
N LYS A 33 1.40 14.65 -4.34
CA LYS A 33 2.07 15.88 -4.76
C LYS A 33 1.83 16.24 -6.22
N LYS A 34 1.68 15.25 -7.11
CA LYS A 34 1.40 15.52 -8.52
C LYS A 34 -0.06 15.89 -8.76
N GLU A 35 -0.29 17.06 -9.36
CA GLU A 35 -1.63 17.50 -9.76
C GLU A 35 -2.24 16.66 -10.89
N LYS A 36 -1.40 16.26 -11.86
CA LYS A 36 -1.82 15.54 -13.07
C LYS A 36 -0.95 14.31 -13.29
N ILE A 37 -1.60 13.21 -13.66
CA ILE A 37 -0.95 11.94 -13.99
C ILE A 37 -1.51 11.50 -15.34
N ARG A 38 -0.63 11.17 -16.29
CA ARG A 38 -1.03 10.74 -17.62
C ARG A 38 -1.82 9.44 -17.51
N GLY A 39 -3.01 9.40 -18.13
CA GLY A 39 -3.93 8.27 -18.06
C GLY A 39 -4.91 8.29 -16.86
N ILE A 40 -4.87 9.34 -16.03
CA ILE A 40 -5.82 9.53 -14.92
C ILE A 40 -6.52 10.89 -15.09
N SER A 41 -7.85 10.88 -15.17
CA SER A 41 -8.64 12.12 -15.22
C SER A 41 -8.55 12.89 -13.90
N LYS A 42 -8.77 14.21 -13.91
CA LYS A 42 -8.77 15.04 -12.68
C LYS A 42 -9.80 14.54 -11.65
N LYS A 43 -10.97 14.07 -12.10
CA LYS A 43 -12.01 13.48 -11.24
C LYS A 43 -11.52 12.19 -10.58
N SER A 44 -10.96 11.27 -11.37
CA SER A 44 -10.38 10.02 -10.85
C SER A 44 -9.20 10.30 -9.91
N LYS A 45 -8.36 11.28 -10.21
CA LYS A 45 -7.23 11.71 -9.38
C LYS A 45 -7.69 12.17 -8.00
N SER A 46 -8.70 13.04 -7.93
CA SER A 46 -9.24 13.49 -6.65
C SER A 46 -9.85 12.34 -5.84
N PHE A 47 -10.52 11.40 -6.51
CA PHE A 47 -11.05 10.20 -5.86
C PHE A 47 -9.92 9.32 -5.30
N TYR A 48 -8.89 9.06 -6.09
CA TYR A 48 -7.72 8.28 -5.66
C TYR A 48 -6.94 8.96 -4.53
N ASN A 49 -6.80 10.28 -4.53
CA ASN A 49 -6.18 11.01 -3.42
C ASN A 49 -6.91 10.74 -2.10
N ARG A 50 -8.25 10.80 -2.10
CA ARG A 50 -9.05 10.50 -0.91
C ARG A 50 -8.83 9.06 -0.44
N LYS A 51 -8.81 8.11 -1.38
CA LYS A 51 -8.60 6.68 -1.08
C LYS A 51 -7.21 6.38 -0.54
N ILE A 52 -6.17 7.06 -1.03
CA ILE A 52 -4.80 6.95 -0.52
C ILE A 52 -4.71 7.51 0.90
N ILE A 53 -5.31 8.67 1.16
CA ILE A 53 -5.35 9.27 2.51
C ILE A 53 -6.10 8.38 3.49
N GLU A 54 -7.25 7.85 3.07
CA GLU A 54 -8.06 6.90 3.86
C GLU A 54 -7.26 5.62 4.15
N ALA A 55 -6.62 5.04 3.13
CA ALA A 55 -5.76 3.87 3.29
C ALA A 55 -4.60 4.14 4.26
N GLY A 56 -3.97 5.32 4.20
CA GLY A 56 -2.92 5.71 5.14
C GLY A 56 -3.39 5.81 6.59
N ARG A 57 -4.60 6.34 6.84
CA ARG A 57 -5.20 6.39 8.18
C ARG A 57 -5.51 5.01 8.73
N VAL A 58 -6.09 4.14 7.90
CA VAL A 58 -6.41 2.76 8.30
C VAL A 58 -5.13 1.97 8.57
N LEU A 59 -4.12 2.15 7.72
CA LEU A 59 -2.81 1.52 7.88
C LEU A 59 -2.17 1.94 9.22
N PHE A 60 -2.25 3.23 9.60
CA PHE A 60 -1.80 3.73 10.90
C PHE A 60 -2.60 3.17 12.09
N ASN A 61 -3.89 2.87 11.90
CA ASN A 61 -4.73 2.24 12.92
C ASN A 61 -4.57 0.71 12.98
N ASN A 62 -3.60 0.15 12.24
CA ASN A 62 -3.30 -1.28 12.14
C ASN A 62 -4.50 -2.17 11.72
N ASP A 63 -5.49 -1.58 11.05
CA ASP A 63 -6.70 -2.28 10.64
C ASP A 63 -6.54 -2.85 9.22
N SER A 64 -6.09 -4.10 9.14
CA SER A 64 -5.96 -4.84 7.87
C SER A 64 -7.30 -5.09 7.17
N SER A 65 -8.43 -4.96 7.86
CA SER A 65 -9.78 -5.28 7.37
C SER A 65 -10.21 -4.39 6.21
N TYR A 66 -9.70 -3.17 6.14
CA TYR A 66 -9.98 -2.26 5.02
C TYR A 66 -9.44 -2.76 3.68
N PHE A 67 -8.37 -3.55 3.72
CA PHE A 67 -7.74 -4.14 2.54
C PHE A 67 -8.32 -5.51 2.20
N LEU A 68 -8.91 -6.20 3.19
CA LEU A 68 -9.68 -7.43 2.99
C LEU A 68 -10.88 -7.11 2.06
N GLY A 69 -10.87 -7.68 0.86
CA GLY A 69 -11.87 -7.46 -0.18
C GLY A 69 -11.54 -6.38 -1.23
N LYS A 70 -10.50 -5.55 -1.02
CA LYS A 70 -9.99 -4.60 -2.04
C LYS A 70 -8.73 -5.08 -2.74
N LEU A 71 -7.92 -5.86 -2.04
CA LEU A 71 -6.75 -6.53 -2.61
C LEU A 71 -7.08 -7.99 -2.89
N PRO A 72 -6.73 -8.51 -4.08
CA PRO A 72 -6.73 -9.94 -4.32
C PRO A 72 -5.81 -10.64 -3.30
N ASN A 73 -6.14 -11.88 -2.89
CA ASN A 73 -5.30 -12.68 -2.00
C ASN A 73 -3.83 -12.75 -2.45
N LYS A 74 -3.61 -12.79 -3.78
CA LYS A 74 -2.28 -12.81 -4.38
C LYS A 74 -1.46 -11.54 -4.14
N GLU A 75 -2.07 -10.41 -3.81
CA GLU A 75 -1.40 -9.13 -3.56
C GLU A 75 -1.32 -8.79 -2.06
N MET A 76 -1.90 -9.63 -1.18
CA MET A 76 -1.90 -9.41 0.28
C MET A 76 -0.48 -9.39 0.88
N TYR A 77 0.49 -10.06 0.24
CA TYR A 77 1.89 -10.02 0.68
C TYR A 77 2.47 -8.60 0.71
N ARG A 78 1.89 -7.64 -0.03
CA ARG A 78 2.34 -6.22 -0.02
C ARG A 78 2.10 -5.51 1.31
N LEU A 79 1.14 -6.01 2.10
CA LEU A 79 0.86 -5.54 3.46
C LEU A 79 1.88 -6.07 4.47
N TYR A 80 2.51 -7.22 4.18
CA TYR A 80 3.38 -7.93 5.13
C TYR A 80 4.53 -7.08 5.69
N PRO A 81 5.26 -6.27 4.90
CA PRO A 81 6.31 -5.41 5.45
C PRO A 81 5.78 -4.37 6.44
N PHE A 82 4.56 -3.86 6.24
CA PHE A 82 3.98 -2.85 7.12
C PHE A 82 3.62 -3.45 8.48
N PHE A 83 2.92 -4.58 8.48
CA PHE A 83 2.61 -5.31 9.71
C PHE A 83 3.85 -5.88 10.38
N ARG A 84 4.92 -6.19 9.63
CA ARG A 84 6.19 -6.68 10.20
C ARG A 84 6.98 -5.58 10.92
N GLU A 85 6.93 -4.33 10.45
CA GLU A 85 7.61 -3.21 11.13
C GLU A 85 6.91 -2.83 12.44
N GLU A 86 5.57 -2.96 12.53
CA GLU A 86 4.83 -2.76 13.78
C GLU A 86 4.74 -4.00 14.66
N ALA A 87 4.78 -5.20 14.08
CA ALA A 87 4.95 -6.45 14.83
C ALA A 87 6.41 -6.51 15.30
N ALA A 88 6.69 -5.82 16.39
CA ALA A 88 7.88 -5.99 17.18
C ALA A 88 8.17 -7.49 17.26
N PHE A 89 9.24 -7.90 16.60
CA PHE A 89 9.68 -9.28 16.57
C PHE A 89 10.00 -9.63 18.03
N ILE A 90 9.09 -10.32 18.74
CA ILE A 90 9.47 -10.98 19.98
C ILE A 90 10.43 -12.07 19.52
N LYS A 91 11.71 -11.72 19.53
CA LYS A 91 12.82 -12.67 19.43
C LYS A 91 12.61 -13.61 20.61
N LYS A 92 11.86 -14.70 20.41
CA LYS A 92 11.86 -15.84 21.31
C LYS A 92 13.30 -16.32 21.33
N ARG A 93 14.05 -15.83 22.32
CA ARG A 93 15.32 -16.38 22.73
C ARG A 93 14.99 -17.80 23.16
N TYR A 94 15.21 -18.76 22.27
CA TYR A 94 15.25 -20.15 22.68
C TYR A 94 16.35 -20.23 23.75
N PRO A 95 16.01 -20.55 25.00
CA PRO A 95 17.05 -20.92 25.94
C PRO A 95 17.63 -22.22 25.40
N TYR A 96 18.87 -22.18 24.95
CA TYR A 96 19.64 -23.40 24.77
C TYR A 96 19.62 -24.11 26.13
N LEU A 97 18.80 -25.15 26.23
CA LEU A 97 18.91 -26.18 27.24
C LEU A 97 20.21 -26.92 26.92
N LEU A 98 21.30 -26.50 27.57
CA LEU A 98 22.42 -27.38 27.85
C LEU A 98 21.95 -28.35 28.94
N PRO A 99 22.06 -29.65 28.67
CA PRO A 99 22.97 -30.47 29.45
C PRO A 99 24.12 -31.02 28.58
#